data_AF-A0A5V0FC08-F1
#
_entry.id   AF-A0A5V0FC08-F1
#
_cell.length_a   1.000
_cell.length_b   1.000
_cell.length_c   1.000
_cell.angle_alpha   90.00
_cell.angle_beta   90.00
_cell.angle_gamma   90.00
#
_symmetry.space_group_name_H-M   'P 1'
#
loop_
_entity.id
_entity.type
_entity.pdbx_description
1 polymer ?
#
loop_
_entity_poly.entity_id
_entity_poly.type
_entity_poly.pdbx_seq_one_letter_code
_entity_poly.pdbx_strand_id
1 'polypeptide(L)'
;MGLDINFFRQRKADYPMLPVNGDWTPVGDWVPCSPAWLEDGGDCAQVPRIYNHKTCNHYHPPLLVHTCHFRGFTALMHWVANSVGDVKSGELMAFDRNDIQMLDLCLSRLNEANCHDEFPSESRDYGGIYWTQVDLLKAYVNNVLASFDFSRDHLYFRASW
;
A
#
# COMPACT_ATOMS: atom_id res chain seq x y z
N MET A 1 9.07 -3.73 20.89
CA MET A 1 9.30 -3.11 19.55
C MET A 1 8.22 -2.04 19.40
N GLY A 2 8.47 -0.98 18.62
CA GLY A 2 7.48 0.10 18.44
C GLY A 2 6.56 -0.21 17.27
N LEU A 3 5.36 0.38 17.24
CA LEU A 3 4.48 0.30 16.07
C LEU A 3 5.13 0.99 14.86
N ASP A 4 5.24 0.28 13.76
CA ASP A 4 5.66 0.80 12.46
C ASP A 4 4.54 0.56 11.43
N ILE A 5 4.12 1.63 10.77
CA ILE A 5 3.09 1.61 9.72
C ILE A 5 3.74 1.99 8.39
N ASN A 6 3.48 1.21 7.35
CA ASN A 6 4.01 1.44 6.02
C ASN A 6 2.92 1.32 4.97
N PHE A 7 3.00 2.17 3.95
CA PHE A 7 2.22 2.04 2.72
C PHE A 7 3.11 1.60 1.56
N PHE A 8 2.60 0.67 0.75
CA PHE A 8 3.29 0.15 -0.42
C PHE A 8 2.44 0.29 -1.67
N ARG A 9 3.08 0.63 -2.78
CA ARG A 9 2.53 0.44 -4.11
C ARG A 9 3.05 -0.89 -4.65
N GLN A 10 2.17 -1.68 -5.24
CA GLN A 10 2.54 -2.85 -6.03
C GLN A 10 1.85 -2.78 -7.37
N ARG A 11 2.60 -2.89 -8.46
CA ARG A 11 2.00 -2.95 -9.78
C ARG A 11 1.19 -4.23 -9.93
N LYS A 12 -0.03 -4.12 -10.48
CA LYS A 12 -0.83 -5.28 -10.86
C LYS A 12 -0.16 -6.00 -12.02
N ALA A 13 -0.43 -7.29 -12.16
CA ALA A 13 -0.11 -7.97 -13.40
C ALA A 13 -0.98 -7.36 -14.52
N ASP A 14 -0.41 -6.47 -15.34
CA ASP A 14 -1.09 -5.71 -16.40
C ASP A 14 -1.61 -6.56 -17.58
N TYR A 15 -1.60 -7.89 -17.46
CA TYR A 15 -2.03 -8.79 -18.51
C TYR A 15 -3.18 -9.66 -18.03
N PRO A 16 -4.27 -9.81 -18.83
CA PRO A 16 -5.09 -10.99 -18.67
C PRO A 16 -4.13 -12.18 -18.72
N MET A 17 -4.28 -13.16 -17.84
CA MET A 17 -3.74 -14.49 -18.08
C MET A 17 -4.41 -14.99 -19.37
N LEU A 18 -3.96 -14.51 -20.54
CA LEU A 18 -4.50 -14.90 -21.81
C LEU A 18 -4.08 -16.34 -21.99
N PRO A 19 -5.01 -17.30 -22.13
CA PRO A 19 -4.66 -18.59 -22.67
C PRO A 19 -4.42 -18.36 -24.17
N VAL A 20 -3.23 -17.89 -24.54
CA VAL A 20 -2.88 -17.77 -25.95
C VAL A 20 -2.44 -19.15 -26.40
N ASN A 21 -3.39 -19.97 -26.85
CA ASN A 21 -3.13 -21.16 -27.67
C ASN A 21 -1.95 -22.04 -27.18
N GLY A 22 -1.91 -22.36 -25.89
CA GLY A 22 -0.88 -23.24 -25.31
C GLY A 22 0.39 -22.53 -24.80
N ASP A 23 0.40 -21.20 -24.71
CA ASP A 23 1.36 -20.44 -23.91
C ASP A 23 0.88 -20.37 -22.46
N TRP A 24 1.71 -20.88 -21.55
CA TRP A 24 1.43 -20.89 -20.12
C TRP A 24 1.98 -19.62 -19.47
N THR A 25 1.18 -19.00 -18.60
CA THR A 25 1.60 -17.98 -17.64
C THR A 25 1.81 -18.63 -16.27
N PRO A 26 2.75 -18.14 -15.45
CA PRO A 26 2.91 -18.64 -14.09
C PRO A 26 1.62 -18.54 -13.29
N VAL A 27 1.33 -19.57 -12.48
CA VAL A 27 0.28 -19.50 -11.47
C VAL A 27 0.80 -18.67 -10.30
N GLY A 28 0.00 -17.71 -9.84
CA GLY A 28 0.34 -16.78 -8.76
C GLY A 28 0.78 -15.40 -9.26
N ASP A 29 1.24 -14.56 -8.33
CA ASP A 29 1.63 -13.19 -8.64
C ASP A 29 3.04 -13.18 -9.25
N TRP A 30 3.11 -13.29 -10.57
CA TRP A 30 4.33 -13.11 -11.36
C TRP A 30 4.07 -12.07 -12.44
N VAL A 31 5.01 -11.15 -12.60
CA VAL A 31 4.93 -10.05 -13.57
C VAL A 31 6.03 -10.19 -14.62
N PRO A 32 5.79 -9.80 -15.88
CA PRO A 32 6.81 -9.92 -16.92
C PRO A 32 8.00 -8.99 -16.63
N CYS A 33 9.21 -9.42 -16.98
CA CYS A 33 10.36 -8.54 -17.02
C CYS A 33 10.10 -7.45 -18.07
N SER A 34 9.85 -6.24 -17.60
CA SER A 34 9.44 -5.10 -18.41
C SER A 34 10.13 -3.83 -17.94
N PRO A 35 10.22 -2.78 -18.77
CA PRO A 35 10.76 -1.48 -18.35
C PRO A 35 10.10 -0.96 -17.06
N ALA A 36 8.78 -1.12 -16.95
CA ALA A 36 8.02 -0.69 -15.77
C ALA A 36 8.41 -1.46 -14.49
N TRP A 37 8.70 -2.77 -14.58
CA TRP A 37 9.18 -3.54 -13.44
C TRP A 37 10.60 -3.14 -13.02
N LEU A 38 11.45 -2.79 -13.99
CA LEU A 38 12.79 -2.24 -13.72
C LEU A 38 12.71 -0.85 -13.07
N GLU A 39 11.79 0.01 -13.53
CA GLU A 39 11.51 1.33 -12.93
C GLU A 39 11.03 1.22 -11.47
N ASP A 40 10.31 0.14 -11.15
CA ASP A 40 9.86 -0.17 -9.78
C ASP A 40 10.99 -0.74 -8.89
N GLY A 41 12.24 -0.78 -9.39
CA GLY A 41 13.43 -1.22 -8.66
C GLY A 41 13.82 -2.68 -8.91
N GLY A 42 13.23 -3.31 -9.92
CA GLY A 42 13.53 -4.68 -10.29
C GLY A 42 14.95 -4.85 -10.84
N ASP A 43 15.65 -5.89 -10.39
CA ASP A 43 16.93 -6.30 -10.94
C ASP A 43 16.84 -7.71 -11.54
N CYS A 44 16.69 -7.78 -12.87
CA CYS A 44 16.57 -9.01 -13.64
C CYS A 44 17.72 -10.00 -13.39
N ALA A 45 18.91 -9.51 -13.05
CA ALA A 45 20.08 -10.34 -12.81
C ALA A 45 20.09 -11.00 -11.43
N GLN A 46 19.36 -10.44 -10.46
CA GLN A 46 19.45 -10.84 -9.05
C GLN A 46 18.18 -11.54 -8.53
N VAL A 47 17.03 -11.30 -9.15
CA VAL A 47 15.76 -11.86 -8.66
C VAL A 47 15.45 -13.23 -9.28
N PRO A 48 14.63 -14.07 -8.60
CA PRO A 48 14.08 -15.27 -9.19
C PRO A 48 13.35 -14.97 -10.52
N ARG A 49 13.48 -15.89 -11.48
CA ARG A 49 12.78 -15.79 -12.76
C ARG A 49 12.15 -17.11 -13.19
N ILE A 50 10.99 -17.01 -13.83
CA ILE A 50 10.37 -18.10 -14.57
C ILE A 50 10.48 -17.78 -16.05
N TYR A 51 11.03 -18.69 -16.84
CA TYR A 51 11.25 -18.50 -18.28
C TYR A 51 10.18 -19.22 -19.10
N ASN A 52 9.56 -18.51 -20.04
CA ASN A 52 8.71 -19.07 -21.06
C ASN A 52 9.51 -19.23 -22.36
N HIS A 53 9.88 -20.48 -22.67
CA HIS A 53 10.68 -20.80 -23.84
C HIS A 53 10.00 -20.56 -25.18
N LYS A 54 8.67 -20.55 -25.23
CA LYS A 54 7.92 -20.36 -26.49
C LYS A 54 7.90 -18.89 -26.90
N THR A 55 7.70 -18.01 -25.94
CA THR A 55 7.65 -16.56 -26.17
C THR A 55 9.00 -15.88 -25.98
N CYS A 56 10.02 -16.61 -25.51
CA CYS A 56 11.32 -16.08 -25.10
C CYS A 56 11.23 -14.97 -24.03
N ASN A 57 10.15 -14.96 -23.25
CA ASN A 57 9.93 -14.02 -22.15
C ASN A 57 10.26 -14.65 -20.80
N HIS A 58 10.47 -13.81 -19.79
CA HIS A 58 10.57 -14.28 -18.42
C HIS A 58 9.84 -13.35 -17.44
N TYR A 59 9.52 -13.91 -16.28
CA TYR A 59 8.67 -13.30 -15.26
C TYR A 59 9.39 -13.27 -13.93
N HIS A 60 9.05 -12.27 -13.11
CA HIS A 60 9.63 -12.01 -11.80
C HIS A 60 8.53 -11.88 -10.74
N PRO A 61 8.86 -12.04 -9.45
CA PRO A 61 7.94 -11.67 -8.38
C PRO A 61 7.58 -10.18 -8.44
N PRO A 62 6.37 -9.79 -8.04
CA PRO A 62 5.98 -8.39 -7.93
C PRO A 62 6.83 -7.68 -6.87
N LEU A 63 7.04 -6.39 -7.08
CA LEU A 63 7.82 -5.55 -6.17
C LEU A 63 6.88 -4.72 -5.31
N LEU A 64 7.18 -4.67 -4.01
CA LEU A 64 6.55 -3.74 -3.09
C LEU A 64 7.40 -2.48 -3.04
N VAL A 65 6.88 -1.39 -3.60
CA VAL A 65 7.52 -0.08 -3.58
C VAL A 65 7.03 0.67 -2.36
N HIS A 66 7.91 1.02 -1.43
CA HIS A 66 7.57 1.82 -0.25
C HIS A 66 7.15 3.25 -0.66
N THR A 67 6.06 3.75 -0.08
CA THR A 67 5.50 5.08 -0.43
C THR A 67 5.35 6.01 0.77
N CYS A 68 5.11 5.48 1.97
CA CYS A 68 4.99 6.29 3.19
C CYS A 68 5.26 5.45 4.44
N HIS A 69 5.77 6.09 5.49
CA HIS A 69 6.07 5.49 6.79
C HIS A 69 5.58 6.37 7.93
N PHE A 70 5.01 5.73 8.96
CA PHE A 70 4.69 6.35 10.24
C PHE A 70 5.22 5.48 11.38
N ARG A 71 5.70 6.14 12.44
CA ARG A 71 6.20 5.47 13.64
C ARG A 71 5.35 5.83 14.84
N GLY A 72 4.85 4.83 15.54
CA GLY A 72 4.03 5.00 16.74
C GLY A 72 2.66 5.63 16.50
N PHE A 73 2.16 5.64 15.25
CA PHE A 73 0.90 6.31 14.93
C PHE A 73 -0.32 5.42 15.21
N THR A 74 -0.58 5.16 16.49
CA THR A 74 -1.65 4.25 16.92
C THR A 74 -3.03 4.70 16.45
N ALA A 75 -3.26 6.00 16.29
CA ALA A 75 -4.53 6.53 15.79
C ALA A 75 -4.86 6.04 14.36
N LEU A 76 -3.87 6.03 13.46
CA LEU A 76 -4.04 5.46 12.13
C LEU A 76 -4.31 3.95 12.21
N MET A 77 -3.57 3.21 13.03
CA MET A 77 -3.81 1.77 13.20
C MET A 77 -5.25 1.48 13.68
N HIS A 78 -5.74 2.22 14.68
CA HIS A 78 -7.11 2.08 15.19
C HIS A 78 -8.16 2.41 14.13
N TRP A 79 -7.95 3.50 13.39
CA TRP A 79 -8.88 3.88 12.33
C TRP A 79 -8.99 2.78 11.27
N VAL A 80 -7.87 2.19 10.84
CA VAL A 80 -7.86 1.09 9.87
C VAL A 80 -8.58 -0.13 10.43
N ALA A 81 -8.29 -0.51 11.68
CA ALA A 81 -8.95 -1.64 12.34
C ALA A 81 -10.49 -1.48 12.41
N ASN A 82 -10.96 -0.25 12.63
CA ASN A 82 -12.39 0.03 12.79
C ASN A 82 -13.13 0.27 11.47
N SER A 83 -12.45 0.77 10.43
CA SER A 83 -13.09 1.26 9.20
C SER A 83 -12.84 0.39 7.98
N VAL A 84 -11.71 -0.34 7.95
CA VAL A 84 -11.28 -1.15 6.80
C VAL A 84 -11.34 -2.64 7.14
N GLY A 85 -10.75 -3.05 8.27
CA GLY A 85 -10.81 -4.42 8.75
C GLY A 85 -9.69 -4.79 9.71
N ASP A 86 -9.72 -6.04 10.20
CA ASP A 86 -8.78 -6.53 11.22
C ASP A 86 -7.32 -6.43 10.77
N VAL A 87 -6.53 -5.66 11.51
CA VAL A 87 -5.10 -5.48 11.26
C VAL A 87 -4.30 -6.59 11.97
N LYS A 88 -3.56 -7.38 11.19
CA LYS A 88 -2.62 -8.39 11.70
C LYS A 88 -1.17 -7.93 11.54
N SER A 89 -0.36 -8.13 12.57
CA SER A 89 1.03 -7.68 12.58
C SER A 89 1.81 -8.32 11.43
N GLY A 90 2.41 -7.47 10.59
CA GLY A 90 3.26 -7.87 9.46
C GLY A 90 2.52 -8.25 8.17
N GLU A 91 1.19 -8.37 8.20
CA GLU A 91 0.40 -8.71 7.00
C GLU A 91 0.06 -7.48 6.15
N LEU A 92 0.02 -7.68 4.82
CA LEU A 92 -0.42 -6.65 3.89
C LEU A 92 -1.94 -6.62 3.82
N MET A 93 -2.51 -5.43 3.94
CA MET A 93 -3.93 -5.15 3.75
C MET A 93 -4.11 -4.28 2.52
N ALA A 94 -4.89 -4.73 1.54
CA ALA A 94 -5.16 -3.94 0.34
C ALA A 94 -6.12 -2.79 0.67
N PHE A 95 -5.79 -1.59 0.21
CA PHE A 95 -6.67 -0.43 0.26
C PHE A 95 -7.18 -0.16 -1.15
N ASP A 96 -8.48 0.08 -1.25
CA ASP A 96 -9.08 0.59 -2.48
C ASP A 96 -9.24 2.12 -2.43
N ARG A 97 -9.84 2.67 -3.51
CA ARG A 97 -10.08 4.11 -3.60
C ARG A 97 -11.07 4.59 -2.53
N ASN A 98 -12.08 3.80 -2.20
CA ASN A 98 -13.09 4.17 -1.22
C ASN A 98 -12.47 4.25 0.19
N ASP A 99 -11.58 3.32 0.54
CA ASP A 99 -10.86 3.36 1.83
C ASP A 99 -10.10 4.68 2.01
N ILE A 100 -9.38 5.11 0.98
CA ILE A 100 -8.62 6.37 0.99
C ILE A 100 -9.56 7.59 1.04
N GLN A 101 -10.70 7.54 0.35
CA GLN A 101 -11.71 8.61 0.41
C GLN A 101 -12.37 8.71 1.79
N MET A 102 -12.66 7.58 2.45
CA MET A 102 -13.18 7.58 3.81
C MET A 102 -12.16 8.16 4.80
N LEU A 103 -10.88 7.83 4.61
CA LEU A 103 -9.80 8.41 5.41
C LEU A 103 -9.70 9.93 5.21
N ASP A 104 -9.75 10.41 3.97
CA ASP A 104 -9.75 11.85 3.66
C ASP A 104 -10.94 12.59 4.33
N LEU A 105 -12.14 12.00 4.26
CA LEU A 105 -13.32 12.56 4.90
C LEU A 105 -13.18 12.64 6.43
N CYS A 106 -12.58 11.62 7.06
CA CYS A 106 -12.28 11.65 8.49
C CYS A 106 -11.27 12.77 8.81
N LEU A 107 -10.14 12.80 8.09
CA LEU A 107 -9.04 13.74 8.35
C LEU A 107 -9.43 15.20 8.09
N SER A 108 -10.26 15.47 7.07
CA SER A 108 -10.69 16.83 6.71
C SER A 108 -11.59 17.48 7.77
N ARG A 109 -12.28 16.68 8.59
CA ARG A 109 -13.13 17.15 9.69
C ARG A 109 -12.40 17.21 11.03
N LEU A 110 -11.21 16.63 11.09
CA LEU A 110 -10.44 16.49 12.31
C LEU A 110 -9.88 17.85 12.78
N ASN A 111 -10.08 18.15 14.06
CA ASN A 111 -9.60 19.35 14.73
C ASN A 111 -9.31 19.04 16.21
N GLU A 112 -8.73 20.01 16.93
CA GLU A 112 -8.36 19.83 18.34
C GLU A 112 -9.54 19.42 19.24
N ALA A 113 -10.75 19.87 18.92
CA ALA A 113 -11.93 19.59 19.74
C ALA A 113 -12.50 18.17 19.56
N ASN A 114 -12.27 17.50 18.42
CA ASN A 114 -12.86 16.18 18.14
C ASN A 114 -11.84 15.05 17.93
N CYS A 115 -10.54 15.35 17.91
CA CYS A 115 -9.51 14.36 17.58
C CYS A 115 -9.51 13.12 18.49
N HIS A 116 -9.87 13.28 19.75
CA HIS A 116 -9.91 12.20 20.73
C HIS A 116 -11.07 11.22 20.54
N ASP A 117 -12.11 11.62 19.82
CA ASP A 117 -13.28 10.78 19.52
C ASP A 117 -13.18 10.19 18.10
N GLU A 118 -12.85 11.04 17.12
CA GLU A 118 -12.90 10.70 15.70
C GLU A 118 -11.63 9.99 15.19
N PHE A 119 -10.47 10.22 15.82
CA PHE A 119 -9.20 9.62 15.41
C PHE A 119 -8.30 9.31 16.62
N PRO A 120 -8.78 8.44 17.54
CA PRO A 120 -8.18 8.27 18.86
C PRO A 120 -6.82 7.57 18.84
N SER A 121 -5.85 8.15 19.54
CA SER A 121 -4.53 7.56 19.80
C SER A 121 -4.50 6.85 21.15
N GLU A 122 -3.64 5.82 21.30
CA GLU A 122 -3.33 5.26 22.63
C GLU A 122 -2.61 6.29 23.51
N SER A 123 -1.83 7.17 22.87
CA SER A 123 -1.31 8.36 23.53
C SER A 123 -2.47 9.28 23.90
N ARG A 124 -2.60 9.60 25.19
CA ARG A 124 -3.51 10.66 25.66
C ARG A 124 -2.99 12.07 25.36
N ASP A 125 -1.78 12.17 24.81
CA ASP A 125 -1.19 13.43 24.35
C ASP A 125 -1.49 13.63 22.86
N TYR A 126 -2.40 14.57 22.58
CA TYR A 126 -2.79 15.07 21.27
C TYR A 126 -2.04 16.36 20.91
N GLY A 127 -0.78 16.47 21.35
CA GLY A 127 0.10 17.61 21.11
C GLY A 127 0.78 17.58 19.73
N GLY A 128 1.90 18.29 19.63
CA GLY A 128 2.55 18.58 18.33
C GLY A 128 2.95 17.35 17.52
N ILE A 129 3.39 16.25 18.17
CA ILE A 129 3.77 15.02 17.47
C ILE A 129 2.55 14.40 16.78
N TYR A 130 1.41 14.33 17.47
CA TYR A 130 0.17 13.78 16.92
C TYR A 130 -0.25 14.57 15.67
N TRP A 131 -0.34 15.89 15.78
CA TRP A 131 -0.77 16.74 14.67
C TRP A 131 0.23 16.72 13.50
N THR A 132 1.52 16.65 13.77
CA THR A 132 2.53 16.46 12.71
C THR A 132 2.27 15.19 11.90
N GLN A 133 1.94 14.07 12.57
CA GLN A 133 1.61 12.83 11.87
C GLN A 133 0.28 12.91 11.11
N VAL A 134 -0.74 13.57 11.68
CA VAL A 134 -2.01 13.85 10.99
C VAL A 134 -1.78 14.65 9.72
N ASP A 135 -0.97 15.71 9.75
CA ASP A 135 -0.71 16.56 8.59
C ASP A 135 0.09 15.83 7.51
N LEU A 136 1.07 15.01 7.90
CA LEU A 136 1.77 14.11 6.98
C LEU A 136 0.81 13.13 6.31
N LEU A 137 -0.12 12.55 7.07
CA LEU A 137 -1.13 11.65 6.54
C LEU A 137 -2.10 12.36 5.59
N LYS A 138 -2.55 13.57 5.92
CA LYS A 138 -3.37 14.41 5.03
C LYS A 138 -2.65 14.67 3.71
N ALA A 139 -1.37 15.04 3.76
CA ALA A 139 -0.59 15.29 2.56
C ALA A 139 -0.45 14.02 1.70
N TYR A 140 -0.19 12.87 2.34
CA TYR A 140 -0.09 11.58 1.66
C TYR A 140 -1.42 11.17 1.00
N VAL A 141 -2.53 11.22 1.75
CA VAL A 141 -3.87 10.87 1.25
C VAL A 141 -4.27 11.74 0.06
N ASN A 142 -4.03 13.05 0.15
CA ASN A 142 -4.28 13.97 -0.97
C ASN A 142 -3.45 13.61 -2.21
N ASN A 143 -2.17 13.25 -2.04
CA ASN A 143 -1.32 12.82 -3.14
C ASN A 143 -1.82 11.52 -3.78
N VAL A 144 -2.22 10.54 -2.96
CA VAL A 144 -2.78 9.27 -3.43
C VAL A 144 -4.07 9.52 -4.22
N LEU A 145 -5.00 10.31 -3.70
CA LEU A 145 -6.26 10.61 -4.40
C LEU A 145 -6.03 11.33 -5.74
N ALA A 146 -5.04 12.22 -5.80
CA ALA A 146 -4.74 13.03 -6.98
C ALA A 146 -3.99 12.26 -8.09
N SER A 147 -3.14 11.30 -7.72
CA SER A 147 -2.16 10.73 -8.65
C SER A 147 -2.09 9.20 -8.71
N PHE A 148 -2.64 8.49 -7.72
CA PHE A 148 -2.54 7.03 -7.67
C PHE A 148 -3.51 6.37 -8.66
N ASP A 149 -2.97 5.49 -9.50
CA ASP A 149 -3.75 4.72 -10.45
C ASP A 149 -4.18 3.38 -9.86
N PHE A 150 -5.31 3.38 -9.16
CA PHE A 150 -5.92 2.18 -8.60
C PHE A 150 -6.33 1.13 -9.65
N SER A 151 -6.34 1.46 -10.94
CA SER A 151 -6.57 0.46 -11.99
C SER A 151 -5.32 -0.36 -12.27
N ARG A 152 -4.14 0.27 -12.21
CA ARG A 152 -2.83 -0.33 -12.52
C ARG A 152 -2.03 -0.80 -11.32
N ASP A 153 -2.29 -0.24 -10.14
CA ASP A 153 -1.53 -0.53 -8.93
C ASP A 153 -2.45 -0.94 -7.78
N HIS A 154 -1.95 -1.82 -6.90
CA HIS A 154 -2.47 -2.06 -5.57
C HIS A 154 -1.80 -1.12 -4.58
N LEU A 155 -2.60 -0.50 -3.71
CA LEU A 155 -2.12 0.19 -2.53
C LEU A 155 -2.24 -0.77 -1.34
N TYR A 156 -1.16 -0.97 -0.61
CA TYR A 156 -1.15 -1.82 0.57
C TYR A 156 -0.80 -1.02 1.81
N PHE A 157 -1.46 -1.34 2.90
CA PHE A 157 -1.13 -0.95 4.26
C PHE A 157 -0.48 -2.13 4.99
N ARG A 158 0.53 -1.86 5.83
CA ARG A 158 1.11 -2.84 6.76
C ARG A 158 1.46 -2.17 8.08
N ALA A 159 0.97 -2.72 9.17
CA ALA A 159 1.41 -2.39 10.52
C ALA A 159 2.28 -3.53 11.09
N SER A 160 3.27 -3.22 11.91
CA SER A 160 4.10 -4.20 12.61
C SER A 160 4.43 -3.70 14.01
N TRP A 161 4.33 -4.57 15.02
CA TRP A 161 4.58 -4.30 16.44
C TRP A 161 5.18 -5.51 17.15
#